data_AF-A0A7G2IJE1-F1
#
_entry.id   AF-A0A7G2IJE1-F1
#
_cell.length_a   1.000
_cell.length_b   1.000
_cell.length_c   1.000
_cell.angle_alpha   90.00
_cell.angle_beta   90.00
_cell.angle_gamma   90.00
#
_symmetry.space_group_name_H-M   'P 1'
#
loop_
_entity.id
_entity.type
_entity.pdbx_description
1 polymer ?
#
loop_
_entity_poly.entity_id
_entity_poly.type
_entity_poly.pdbx_seq_one_letter_code
_entity_poly.pdbx_strand_id
1 'polypeptide(L)'
;MVDSLSGGERQRAWIAMLVAQDSRCLLLDEPTSALDIAHQVDVLALVHRLSQQRGLTVIAVLHDINMAARYCDYLVALRGGEMIAQGTPAELMRSETLEQIYGIPMGILPHPAGAAPVSFVY
;
A
#
# COMPACT_ATOMS: atom_id res chain seq x y z
N MET A 1 -11.95 1.68 -21.87
CA MET A 1 -12.81 0.46 -21.95
C MET A 1 -12.74 -0.41 -20.68
N VAL A 2 -12.15 0.08 -19.59
CA VAL A 2 -12.32 -0.47 -18.22
C VAL A 2 -13.20 0.48 -17.37
N ASP A 3 -13.46 1.68 -17.89
CA ASP A 3 -14.18 2.79 -17.22
C ASP A 3 -15.69 2.56 -17.06
N SER A 4 -16.21 1.46 -17.62
CA SER A 4 -17.63 1.08 -17.53
C SER A 4 -17.90 -0.05 -16.53
N LEU A 5 -16.88 -0.52 -15.80
CA LEU A 5 -17.03 -1.59 -14.81
C LEU A 5 -17.41 -1.01 -13.46
N SER A 6 -18.38 -1.64 -12.78
CA SER A 6 -18.63 -1.40 -11.36
C SER A 6 -17.38 -1.74 -10.54
N GLY A 7 -17.25 -1.17 -9.34
CA GLY A 7 -16.06 -1.39 -8.50
C GLY A 7 -15.75 -2.87 -8.23
N GLY A 8 -16.79 -3.69 -8.04
CA GLY A 8 -16.64 -5.14 -7.87
C GLY A 8 -16.27 -5.91 -9.15
N GLU A 9 -16.66 -5.43 -10.34
CA GLU A 9 -16.24 -6.02 -11.61
C GLU A 9 -14.78 -5.71 -11.91
N ARG A 10 -14.35 -4.48 -11.63
CA ARG A 10 -12.94 -4.09 -11.74
C ARG A 10 -12.07 -4.92 -10.80
N GLN A 11 -12.51 -5.14 -9.56
CA GLN A 11 -11.83 -6.01 -8.60
C GLN A 11 -11.70 -7.46 -9.10
N ARG A 12 -12.79 -8.04 -9.63
CA ARG A 12 -12.76 -9.42 -10.17
C ARG A 12 -11.89 -9.55 -11.40
N ALA A 13 -11.95 -8.58 -12.32
CA ALA A 13 -11.08 -8.55 -13.49
C ALA A 13 -9.60 -8.47 -13.08
N TRP A 14 -9.30 -7.69 -12.04
CA TRP A 14 -7.95 -7.62 -11.48
C TRP A 14 -7.50 -8.91 -10.84
N ILE A 15 -8.31 -9.53 -9.97
CA ILE A 15 -8.02 -10.86 -9.39
C ILE A 15 -7.74 -11.86 -10.51
N ALA A 16 -8.58 -11.87 -11.54
CA ALA A 16 -8.44 -12.78 -12.67
C ALA A 16 -7.11 -12.56 -13.40
N MET A 17 -6.72 -11.31 -13.65
CA MET A 17 -5.41 -11.00 -14.23
C MET A 17 -4.25 -11.49 -13.36
N LEU A 18 -4.32 -11.23 -12.04
CA LEU A 18 -3.28 -11.65 -11.10
C LEU A 18 -3.14 -13.17 -11.01
N VAL A 19 -4.27 -13.88 -10.97
CA VAL A 19 -4.30 -15.35 -10.89
C VAL A 19 -3.88 -15.99 -12.21
N ALA A 20 -4.28 -15.41 -13.36
CA ALA A 20 -3.97 -15.95 -14.67
C ALA A 20 -2.47 -15.84 -15.04
N GLN A 21 -1.75 -14.88 -14.45
CA GLN A 21 -0.34 -14.65 -14.75
C GLN A 21 0.62 -15.71 -14.20
N ASP A 22 0.18 -16.57 -13.27
CA ASP A 22 1.01 -17.58 -12.56
C ASP A 22 2.43 -17.09 -12.21
N SER A 23 2.52 -15.82 -11.84
CA SER A 23 3.78 -15.12 -11.67
C SER A 23 4.27 -15.25 -10.23
N ARG A 24 5.59 -15.31 -10.05
CA ARG A 24 6.21 -15.33 -8.72
C ARG A 24 6.42 -13.94 -8.12
N CYS A 25 6.35 -12.90 -8.96
CA CYS A 25 6.50 -11.51 -8.58
C CYS A 25 5.49 -10.63 -9.31
N LEU A 26 4.92 -9.67 -8.60
CA LEU A 26 3.92 -8.73 -9.09
C LEU A 26 4.39 -7.29 -8.83
N LEU A 27 4.38 -6.47 -9.88
CA LEU A 27 4.67 -5.04 -9.80
C LEU A 27 3.36 -4.28 -9.99
N LEU A 28 2.97 -3.50 -8.99
CA LEU A 28 1.74 -2.71 -9.00
C LEU A 28 2.08 -1.23 -8.97
N ASP A 29 1.82 -0.53 -10.06
CA ASP A 29 1.95 0.92 -10.11
C ASP A 29 0.60 1.57 -9.76
N GLU A 30 0.54 2.24 -8.62
CA GLU A 30 -0.66 2.88 -8.07
C GLU A 30 -1.97 2.05 -8.22
N PRO A 31 -2.03 0.82 -7.68
CA PRO A 31 -3.17 -0.09 -7.88
C PRO A 31 -4.49 0.43 -7.31
N THR A 32 -4.42 1.45 -6.45
CA THR A 32 -5.53 2.10 -5.76
C THR A 32 -6.01 3.39 -6.44
N SER A 33 -5.38 3.80 -7.54
CA SER A 33 -5.76 5.03 -8.25
C SER A 33 -7.19 4.95 -8.80
N ALA A 34 -7.93 6.06 -8.73
CA ALA A 34 -9.34 6.16 -9.14
C ALA A 34 -10.30 5.15 -8.46
N LEU A 35 -9.96 4.66 -7.26
CA LEU A 35 -10.83 3.85 -6.39
C LEU A 35 -11.24 4.67 -5.16
N ASP A 36 -12.48 4.50 -4.70
CA ASP A 36 -12.88 4.99 -3.38
C ASP A 36 -12.22 4.18 -2.26
N ILE A 37 -12.25 4.69 -1.03
CA ILE A 37 -11.56 4.11 0.13
C ILE A 37 -11.95 2.64 0.36
N ALA A 38 -13.23 2.28 0.20
CA ALA A 38 -13.69 0.92 0.43
C ALA A 38 -13.04 -0.05 -0.56
N HIS A 39 -13.04 0.31 -1.84
CA HIS A 39 -12.42 -0.51 -2.87
C HIS A 39 -10.88 -0.53 -2.78
N GLN A 40 -10.24 0.57 -2.36
CA GLN A 40 -8.79 0.57 -2.12
C GLN A 40 -8.40 -0.46 -1.06
N VAL A 41 -9.15 -0.48 0.06
CA VAL A 41 -8.97 -1.43 1.15
C VAL A 41 -9.14 -2.86 0.66
N ASP A 42 -10.21 -3.14 -0.11
CA ASP A 42 -10.48 -4.49 -0.62
C ASP A 42 -9.38 -5.00 -1.56
N VAL A 43 -8.86 -4.13 -2.44
CA VAL A 43 -7.78 -4.46 -3.36
C VAL A 43 -6.49 -4.76 -2.61
N LEU A 44 -6.06 -3.87 -1.70
CA LEU A 44 -4.82 -4.07 -0.95
C LEU A 44 -4.90 -5.28 -0.01
N ALA A 45 -6.03 -5.48 0.66
CA ALA A 45 -6.24 -6.65 1.53
C ALA A 45 -6.20 -7.97 0.74
N LEU A 46 -6.77 -7.99 -0.46
CA LEU A 46 -6.69 -9.13 -1.35
C LEU A 46 -5.26 -9.41 -1.81
N VAL A 47 -4.54 -8.40 -2.27
CA VAL A 47 -3.14 -8.54 -2.73
C VAL A 47 -2.26 -9.03 -1.59
N HIS A 48 -2.42 -8.46 -0.40
CA HIS A 48 -1.72 -8.91 0.81
C HIS A 48 -2.02 -10.38 1.13
N ARG A 49 -3.29 -10.81 1.11
CA ARG A 49 -3.64 -12.23 1.31
C ARG A 49 -3.03 -13.14 0.26
N LEU A 50 -3.04 -12.74 -1.02
CA LEU A 50 -2.46 -13.53 -2.11
C LEU A 50 -0.95 -13.68 -1.96
N SER A 51 -0.26 -12.60 -1.57
CA SER A 51 1.17 -12.61 -1.22
C SER A 51 1.46 -13.68 -0.15
N GLN A 52 0.76 -13.62 0.97
CA GLN A 52 0.96 -14.52 2.11
C GLN A 52 0.61 -15.99 1.79
N GLN A 53 -0.49 -16.24 1.07
CA GLN A 53 -0.96 -17.60 0.78
C GLN A 53 -0.15 -18.31 -0.31
N ARG A 54 0.36 -17.58 -1.30
CA ARG A 54 1.03 -18.16 -2.48
C ARG A 54 2.54 -17.93 -2.50
N GLY A 55 3.08 -17.20 -1.52
CA GLY A 55 4.49 -16.79 -1.55
C GLY A 55 4.80 -15.86 -2.73
N LEU A 56 3.81 -15.09 -3.16
CA LEU A 56 3.94 -14.13 -4.26
C LEU A 56 4.66 -12.88 -3.76
N THR A 57 5.78 -12.52 -4.36
CA THR A 57 6.42 -11.22 -4.06
C THR A 57 5.58 -10.10 -4.69
N VAL A 58 5.21 -9.10 -3.90
CA VAL A 58 4.48 -7.93 -4.39
C VAL A 58 5.30 -6.69 -4.11
N ILE A 59 5.52 -5.88 -5.16
CA ILE A 59 6.08 -4.54 -5.04
C ILE A 59 5.00 -3.59 -5.52
N ALA A 60 4.54 -2.71 -4.64
CA ALA A 60 3.47 -1.76 -4.93
C ALA A 60 3.93 -0.33 -4.67
N VAL A 61 3.62 0.58 -5.60
CA VAL A 61 3.77 2.02 -5.41
C VAL A 61 2.48 2.55 -4.79
N LEU A 62 2.58 3.10 -3.58
CA LEU A 62 1.46 3.64 -2.82
C LEU A 62 1.76 5.07 -2.39
N HIS A 63 0.75 5.93 -2.45
CA HIS A 63 0.84 7.34 -2.03
C HIS A 63 0.43 7.57 -0.58
N ASP A 64 -0.38 6.68 -0.02
CA ASP A 64 -0.85 6.76 1.36
C ASP A 64 -0.01 5.86 2.27
N ILE A 65 0.79 6.47 3.14
CA ILE A 65 1.63 5.76 4.11
C ILE A 65 0.83 4.94 5.12
N ASN A 66 -0.40 5.35 5.46
CA ASN A 66 -1.25 4.57 6.36
C ASN A 66 -1.70 3.26 5.70
N MET A 67 -1.98 3.28 4.40
CA MET A 67 -2.26 2.08 3.62
C MET A 67 -1.01 1.21 3.48
N ALA A 68 0.13 1.83 3.16
CA ALA A 68 1.40 1.12 3.04
C ALA A 68 1.80 0.44 4.36
N ALA A 69 1.72 1.15 5.49
CA ALA A 69 2.03 0.63 6.81
C ALA A 69 1.09 -0.51 7.25
N ARG A 70 -0.13 -0.54 6.72
CA ARG A 70 -1.13 -1.58 7.03
C ARG A 70 -0.94 -2.86 6.22
N TYR A 71 -0.55 -2.76 4.95
CA TYR A 71 -0.58 -3.89 4.01
C TYR A 71 0.80 -4.35 3.51
N CYS A 72 1.85 -3.56 3.71
CA CYS A 72 3.21 -3.89 3.29
C CYS A 72 4.05 -4.36 4.47
N ASP A 73 4.85 -5.41 4.24
CA ASP A 73 5.78 -5.93 5.24
C ASP A 73 7.08 -5.10 5.32
N TYR A 74 7.43 -4.43 4.21
CA TYR A 74 8.61 -3.60 4.07
C TYR A 74 8.29 -2.37 3.22
N LEU A 75 8.87 -1.24 3.58
CA LEU A 75 8.63 0.05 2.96
C LEU A 75 9.95 0.65 2.48
N VAL A 76 9.89 1.32 1.33
CA VAL A 76 11.00 2.08 0.76
C VAL A 76 10.46 3.45 0.38
N ALA A 77 11.08 4.49 0.92
CA ALA A 77 10.78 5.88 0.59
C ALA A 77 11.86 6.44 -0.33
N LEU A 78 11.42 6.95 -1.48
CA LEU A 78 12.27 7.54 -2.51
C LEU A 78 11.98 9.04 -2.63
N ARG A 79 13.03 9.85 -2.71
CA ARG A 79 12.93 11.29 -2.99
C ARG A 79 14.07 11.70 -3.92
N GLY A 80 13.73 12.33 -5.04
CA GLY A 80 14.74 12.81 -6.00
C GLY A 80 15.59 11.70 -6.64
N GLY A 81 15.07 10.46 -6.69
CA GLY A 81 15.82 9.30 -7.19
C GLY A 81 16.73 8.65 -6.13
N GLU A 82 16.78 9.18 -4.91
CA GLU A 82 17.54 8.60 -3.80
C GLU A 82 16.61 7.93 -2.78
N MET A 83 17.10 6.84 -2.20
CA MET A 83 16.42 6.16 -1.10
C MET A 83 16.73 6.87 0.21
N ILE A 84 15.71 7.54 0.75
CA ILE A 84 15.85 8.36 1.96
C ILE A 84 15.52 7.58 3.24
N ALA A 85 14.66 6.55 3.14
CA ALA A 85 14.33 5.66 4.24
C ALA A 85 13.89 4.29 3.72
N GLN A 86 14.18 3.24 4.49
CA GLN A 86 13.70 1.89 4.22
C GLN A 86 13.64 1.07 5.50
N GLY A 87 12.73 0.10 5.56
CA GLY A 87 12.51 -0.69 6.78
C GLY A 87 11.08 -1.22 6.90
N THR A 88 10.78 -1.77 8.06
CA THR A 88 9.42 -2.20 8.41
C THR A 88 8.51 -0.99 8.63
N PRO A 89 7.17 -1.16 8.53
CA PRO A 89 6.22 -0.13 8.94
C PRO A 89 6.49 0.45 10.34
N ALA A 90 6.88 -0.40 11.31
CA ALA A 90 7.18 0.05 12.67
C ALA A 90 8.43 0.95 12.76
N GLU A 91 9.39 0.76 11.85
CA GLU A 91 10.59 1.59 11.78
C GLU A 91 10.36 2.91 11.07
N LEU A 92 9.50 2.93 10.04
CA LEU A 92 9.21 4.13 9.24
C LEU A 92 8.10 5.00 9.82
N MET A 93 7.16 4.42 10.56
CA MET A 93 6.10 5.15 11.24
C MET A 93 6.66 5.84 12.50
N ARG A 94 7.54 6.83 12.28
CA ARG A 94 8.09 7.77 13.26
C ARG A 94 7.99 9.19 12.75
N SER A 95 7.70 10.16 13.61
CA SER A 95 7.39 11.53 13.20
C SER A 95 8.53 12.16 12.40
N GLU A 96 9.76 11.99 12.88
CA GLU A 96 10.95 12.53 12.23
C GLU A 96 11.17 11.91 10.84
N THR A 97 10.92 10.61 10.71
CA THR A 97 11.06 9.89 9.43
C THR A 97 9.99 10.32 8.44
N LEU A 98 8.73 10.46 8.88
CA LEU A 98 7.65 10.92 8.02
C LEU A 98 7.84 12.38 7.59
N GLU A 99 8.32 13.25 8.48
CA GLU A 99 8.67 14.63 8.14
C GLU A 99 9.80 14.68 7.10
N GLN A 100 10.82 13.82 7.20
CA GLN A 100 11.84 13.69 6.17
C GLN A 100 11.28 13.19 4.83
N ILE A 101 10.31 12.29 4.83
CA ILE A 101 9.69 11.71 3.61
C ILE A 101 8.75 12.70 2.92
N TYR A 102 7.90 13.39 3.68
CA TYR A 102 6.83 14.25 3.16
C TYR A 102 7.21 15.74 3.15
N GLY A 103 8.21 16.16 3.92
CA GLY A 103 8.65 17.55 4.00
C GLY A 103 7.70 18.46 4.79
N ILE A 104 6.81 17.88 5.60
CA ILE A 104 5.85 18.58 6.45
C ILE A 104 5.81 17.94 7.84
N PRO A 105 5.47 18.69 8.91
CA PRO A 105 5.30 18.11 10.24
C PRO A 105 4.23 17.02 10.23
N MET A 106 4.56 15.86 10.82
CA MET A 106 3.66 14.72 10.91
C MET A 106 3.66 14.09 12.29
N GLY A 107 2.48 13.73 12.77
CA GLY A 107 2.27 13.04 14.03
C GLY A 107 1.87 11.60 13.79
N ILE A 108 2.09 10.74 14.79
CA ILE A 108 1.66 9.34 14.77
C ILE A 108 0.87 9.01 16.02
N LEU A 109 -0.22 8.28 15.81
CA LEU A 109 -1.11 7.76 16.83
C LEU A 109 -1.01 6.23 16.85
N PRO A 110 -1.05 5.58 18.01
CA PRO A 110 -1.39 4.16 18.05
C PRO A 110 -2.80 3.96 17.50
N HIS A 111 -3.00 2.90 16.70
CA HIS A 111 -4.33 2.61 16.19
C HIS A 111 -5.23 2.12 17.33
N PRO A 112 -6.45 2.67 17.51
CA PRO A 112 -7.31 2.36 18.65
C PRO A 112 -7.73 0.88 18.71
N ALA A 113 -7.81 0.22 17.55
CA ALA A 113 -8.09 -1.22 17.45
C ALA A 113 -6.83 -2.13 17.44
N GLY A 114 -5.64 -1.60 17.76
CA GLY A 114 -4.40 -2.39 17.80
C GLY A 114 -3.80 -2.76 16.43
N ALA A 115 -4.24 -2.12 15.35
CA ALA A 115 -3.65 -2.27 14.02
C ALA A 115 -2.36 -1.41 13.88
N ALA A 116 -1.80 -1.36 12.66
CA ALA A 116 -0.65 -0.51 12.34
C ALA A 116 -0.90 0.96 12.75
N PRO A 117 0.13 1.69 13.26
CA PRO A 117 0.00 3.09 13.64
C PRO A 117 -0.59 3.97 12.55
N VAL A 118 -1.18 5.10 12.93
CA VAL A 118 -1.80 6.05 11.98
C VAL A 118 -1.07 7.37 12.03
N SER A 119 -0.59 7.82 10.86
CA SER A 119 -0.01 9.15 10.69
C SER A 119 -1.08 10.20 10.40
N PHE A 120 -0.86 11.42 10.88
CA PHE A 120 -1.69 12.58 10.61
C PHE A 120 -0.82 13.83 10.46
N VAL A 121 -1.35 14.84 9.76
CA VAL A 121 -0.71 16.15 9.59
C VAL A 121 -1.26 17.09 10.66
N TYR A 122 -0.41 17.98 11.18
CA TYR A 122 -0.79 19.03 12.13
C TYR A 122 -0.10 20.37 11.80
#